data_AF-A0A2V6JBH8-F1
#
_entry.id   AF-A0A2V6JBH8-F1
#
_cell.length_a   1.000
_cell.length_b   1.000
_cell.length_c   1.000
_cell.angle_alpha   90.00
_cell.angle_beta   90.00
_cell.angle_gamma   90.00
#
_symmetry.space_group_name_H-M   'P 1'
#
loop_
_entity.id
_entity.type
_entity.pdbx_description
1 polymer ?
#
loop_
_entity_poly.entity_id
_entity_poly.type
_entity_poly.pdbx_seq_one_letter_code
_entity_poly.pdbx_strand_id
1 'polypeptide(L)' 'MNTKLLLTALTLLIGTAVFAADAPRVGSAAPDFSLTDAKGKTHSLSQYKGKYIVLEWFNPQCPFVKKHYGSSN' A
#
# COMPACT_ATOMS: atom_id res chain seq x y z
N MET A 1 32.96 -16.75 21.21
CA MET A 1 31.86 -15.96 20.62
C MET A 1 30.55 -16.56 21.09
N ASN A 2 29.78 -15.84 21.92
CA ASN A 2 28.59 -16.40 22.57
C ASN A 2 27.47 -16.62 21.55
N THR A 3 27.08 -17.86 21.35
CA THR A 3 26.02 -18.28 20.39
C THR A 3 24.70 -17.53 20.60
N LYS A 4 24.38 -17.16 21.85
CA LYS A 4 23.21 -16.32 22.18
C LYS A 4 23.28 -14.92 21.56
N LEU A 5 24.48 -14.33 21.50
CA LEU A 5 24.70 -13.00 20.91
C LEU A 5 24.51 -13.04 19.39
N LEU A 6 24.90 -14.15 18.75
CA LEU A 6 24.71 -14.37 17.31
C LEU A 6 23.24 -14.55 16.95
N LEU A 7 22.48 -15.33 17.72
CA LEU A 7 21.05 -15.51 17.46
C LEU A 7 20.28 -14.19 17.60
N THR A 8 20.53 -13.40 18.66
CA THR A 8 19.85 -12.11 18.83
C THR A 8 20.16 -11.11 17.71
N ALA A 9 21.41 -11.08 17.23
CA ALA A 9 21.79 -10.25 16.09
C ALA A 9 21.07 -10.68 14.80
N LEU A 10 20.93 -11.99 14.56
CA LEU A 10 20.26 -12.51 13.37
C LEU A 10 18.75 -12.19 13.37
N THR A 11 18.08 -12.25 14.53
CA THR A 11 16.65 -11.89 14.64
C THR A 11 16.40 -10.39 14.40
N LEU A 12 17.33 -9.53 14.81
CA LEU A 12 17.23 -8.08 14.56
C LEU A 12 17.37 -7.75 13.06
N LEU A 13 18.24 -8.45 12.32
CA LEU A 13 18.43 -8.20 10.88
C LEU A 13 17.21 -8.61 10.03
N ILE A 14 16.42 -9.58 10.46
CA ILE A 14 15.24 -10.04 9.69
C ILE A 14 14.05 -9.09 9.86
N GLY A 15 13.94 -8.41 11.01
CA GLY A 15 12.80 -7.54 11.33
C GLY A 15 12.71 -6.24 10.51
N THR A 16 13.83 -5.75 9.96
CA THR A 16 13.87 -4.44 9.26
C THR A 16 13.53 -4.53 7.77
N ALA A 17 13.60 -5.71 7.16
CA ALA A 17 13.38 -5.88 5.72
C ALA A 17 11.90 -5.83 5.30
N VAL A 18 10.95 -5.95 6.24
CA VAL A 18 9.51 -6.09 5.94
C VAL A 18 8.82 -4.74 5.67
N PHE A 19 9.40 -3.61 6.08
CA PHE A 19 8.72 -2.31 6.07
C PHE A 19 9.24 -1.30 5.02
N ALA A 20 10.19 -1.68 4.17
CA ALA A 20 10.82 -0.77 3.21
C ALA A 20 10.56 -1.18 1.74
N ALA A 21 9.30 -1.50 1.39
CA ALA A 21 8.94 -1.70 -0.01
C ALA A 21 8.78 -0.34 -0.69
N ASP A 22 9.67 -0.03 -1.63
CA ASP A 22 9.52 1.12 -2.54
C ASP A 22 8.22 1.01 -3.35
N ALA A 23 7.74 2.15 -3.84
CA ALA A 23 6.66 2.15 -4.82
C ALA A 23 7.08 1.35 -6.08
N PRO A 24 6.17 0.56 -6.67
CA PRO A 24 6.47 -0.18 -7.90
C PRO A 24 6.88 0.78 -9.02
N ARG A 25 7.92 0.41 -9.78
CA ARG A 25 8.39 1.22 -10.90
C ARG A 25 7.34 1.24 -12.01
N VAL A 26 7.26 2.34 -12.75
CA VAL A 26 6.39 2.41 -13.94
C VAL A 26 6.76 1.30 -14.92
N GLY A 27 5.75 0.58 -15.41
CA GLY A 27 5.91 -0.56 -16.31
C GLY A 27 6.10 -1.91 -15.61
N SER A 28 6.32 -1.96 -14.30
CA SER A 28 6.27 -3.23 -13.56
C SER A 28 4.83 -3.66 -13.30
N ALA A 29 4.62 -4.95 -13.03
CA ALA A 29 3.34 -5.43 -12.53
C ALA A 29 2.97 -4.70 -11.24
N ALA A 30 1.71 -4.27 -11.12
CA ALA A 30 1.21 -3.71 -9.87
C ALA A 30 1.16 -4.82 -8.80
N PRO A 31 1.64 -4.55 -7.56
CA PRO A 31 1.52 -5.49 -6.45
C PRO A 31 0.06 -5.87 -6.19
N ASP A 32 -0.18 -7.14 -5.88
CA ASP A 32 -1.54 -7.55 -5.49
C ASP A 32 -1.90 -6.96 -4.13
N PHE A 33 -3.16 -6.62 -3.96
CA PHE A 33 -3.70 -6.10 -2.72
C PHE A 33 -5.16 -6.49 -2.57
N SER A 34 -5.62 -6.49 -1.33
CA SER A 34 -7.02 -6.66 -0.96
C SER A 34 -7.40 -5.61 0.07
N LEU A 35 -8.42 -4.81 -0.22
CA LEU A 35 -8.86 -3.71 0.63
C LEU A 35 -10.38 -3.74 0.81
N THR A 36 -10.84 -3.41 2.00
CA THR A 36 -12.25 -3.27 2.31
C THR A 36 -12.70 -1.84 1.99
N ASP A 37 -13.75 -1.71 1.19
CA ASP A 37 -14.32 -0.41 0.86
C ASP A 37 -15.15 0.20 2.01
N ALA A 38 -15.62 1.42 1.81
CA ALA A 38 -16.45 2.13 2.79
C ALA A 38 -17.82 1.47 3.09
N LYS A 39 -18.22 0.46 2.30
CA LYS A 39 -19.45 -0.34 2.50
C LYS A 39 -19.17 -1.70 3.11
N GLY A 40 -17.92 -2.00 3.48
CA GLY A 40 -17.52 -3.27 4.08
C GLY A 40 -17.27 -4.38 3.06
N LYS A 41 -17.31 -4.10 1.74
CA LYS A 41 -17.01 -5.11 0.72
C LYS A 41 -15.50 -5.15 0.47
N THR A 42 -14.93 -6.34 0.51
CA THR A 42 -13.53 -6.57 0.14
C THR A 42 -13.36 -6.63 -1.38
N HIS A 43 -12.38 -5.88 -1.88
CA HIS A 43 -11.98 -5.86 -3.28
C HIS A 43 -10.52 -6.27 -3.40
N SER A 44 -10.20 -7.11 -4.38
CA SER A 44 -8.82 -7.46 -4.74
C SER A 44 -8.46 -6.91 -6.12
N LEU A 45 -7.18 -6.57 -6.33
CA LEU A 45 -6.71 -6.08 -7.63
C LEU A 45 -7.04 -7.06 -8.76
N SER A 46 -6.91 -8.36 -8.47
CA SER A 46 -7.20 -9.44 -9.42
C SER A 46 -8.63 -9.46 -9.97
N GLN A 47 -9.62 -8.90 -9.25
CA GLN A 47 -11.00 -8.78 -9.74
C GLN A 47 -11.15 -7.81 -10.92
N TYR A 48 -10.17 -6.93 -11.12
CA TYR A 48 -10.19 -5.87 -12.14
C TYR A 48 -9.29 -6.16 -13.36
N LYS A 49 -8.80 -7.39 -13.51
CA LYS A 49 -7.98 -7.78 -14.67
C LYS A 49 -8.66 -7.43 -15.99
N GLY A 50 -7.88 -6.89 -16.93
CA GLY A 50 -8.35 -6.46 -18.25
C GLY A 50 -8.98 -5.06 -18.27
N LYS A 51 -9.06 -4.37 -17.14
CA LYS A 51 -9.50 -2.97 -17.05
C LYS A 51 -8.33 -2.05 -16.70
N TYR A 52 -8.39 -0.81 -17.20
CA TYR A 52 -7.54 0.25 -16.68
C TYR A 52 -8.08 0.70 -15.32
N ILE A 53 -7.19 0.78 -14.33
CA ILE A 53 -7.51 1.17 -12.95
C ILE A 53 -6.57 2.29 -12.53
N VAL A 54 -7.12 3.29 -11.85
CA VAL A 54 -6.37 4.38 -11.23
C VAL A 54 -6.52 4.24 -9.72
N LEU A 55 -5.40 4.13 -9.00
CA LEU A 55 -5.38 4.20 -7.55
C LEU A 55 -5.20 5.67 -7.14
N GLU A 56 -6.20 6.21 -6.45
CA GLU A 56 -6.20 7.58 -5.94
C GLU A 56 -6.13 7.55 -4.41
N TRP A 57 -5.16 8.26 -3.84
CA TRP A 57 -5.06 8.47 -2.40
C TRP A 57 -5.45 9.91 -2.09
N PHE A 58 -6.52 10.08 -1.34
CA PHE A 58 -6.98 11.39 -0.90
C PHE A 58 -7.41 11.33 0.57
N ASN A 59 -7.47 12.51 1.19
CA ASN A 59 -8.04 12.66 2.52
C ASN A 59 -9.38 13.43 2.38
N PRO A 60 -10.54 12.80 2.61
CA PRO A 60 -11.85 13.46 2.48
C PRO A 60 -12.02 14.65 3.43
N GLN A 61 -11.22 14.73 4.50
CA GLN A 61 -11.28 15.84 5.47
C GLN A 61 -10.35 17.01 5.12
N CYS A 62 -9.43 16.84 4.17
CA CYS A 62 -8.53 17.90 3.75
C CYS A 62 -9.31 19.06 3.08
N PRO A 63 -9.16 20.33 3.53
CA PRO A 63 -9.86 21.47 2.93
C PRO A 63 -9.61 21.65 1.43
N PHE A 64 -8.40 21.36 0.96
CA PHE A 64 -8.05 21.43 -0.46
C PHE A 64 -8.79 20.36 -1.29
N VAL A 65 -8.91 19.14 -0.76
CA VAL A 65 -9.67 18.06 -1.39
C VAL A 65 -11.16 18.39 -1.44
N LYS A 66 -11.73 18.91 -0.34
CA LYS A 66 -13.12 19.37 -0.29
C LYS A 66 -13.39 20.46 -1.32
N LYS A 67 -12.48 21.42 -1.46
CA LYS A 67 -12.56 22.47 -2.50
C LYS A 67 -12.63 21.85 -3.90
N HIS A 68 -11.74 20.91 -4.23
CA HIS A 68 -11.68 20.31 -5.57
C HIS A 68 -12.91 19.45 -5.93
N TYR A 69 -13.41 18.61 -5.01
CA TYR A 69 -14.62 17.81 -5.29
C TYR A 69 -15.91 18.63 -5.24
N GLY A 70 -15.92 19.76 -4.53
CA GLY A 70 -17.08 20.65 -4.42
C GLY A 70 -17.17 21.72 -5.53
N SER A 71 -16.08 21.98 -6.26
CA SER A 71 -16.03 23.11 -7.21
C SER A 71 -16.68 22.84 -8.55
N SER A 72 -17.19 21.63 -8.82
CA SER A 72 -17.79 21.25 -10.11
C SER A 72 -16.94 21.67 -11.32
N ASN A 73 -15.62 21.41 -11.25
CA ASN A 73 -14.70 21.66 -12.37
C ASN A 73 -15.22 21.07 -13.68
#